data_AF-A0A935IWL9-F1
#
_entry.id   AF-A0A935IWL9-F1
#
_cell.length_a   1.000
_cell.length_b   1.000
_cell.length_c   1.000
_cell.angle_alpha   90.00
_cell.angle_beta   90.00
_cell.angle_gamma   90.00
#
_symmetry.space_group_name_H-M   'P 1'
#
loop_
_entity.id
_entity.type
_entity.pdbx_description
1 polymer ?
#
loop_
_entity_poly.entity_id
_entity_poly.type
_entity_poly.pdbx_seq_one_letter_code
_entity_poly.pdbx_strand_id
1 'polypeptide(L)'
;MLIAIDTSTAQVGLALYDGNQVLGEMTWTTRQHHTTELAPALTGLLNRSGVSMDMVSALGVAIGPGSFTSLRVGLSLVKGIALARHLPVIGISTLDIIAAAQPAGKHPLITVIQAGRKRIAFSVYKCVKNEWQVQGPVRSATVDELVEEIESPTYVAGELSPEDRSRLSRKRVNVLLASPVYCVRRPSILADLAWARWQKNEVDDAASLAPIYLHVEGTQIA
;
A
#
# COMPACT_ATOMS: atom_id res chain seq x y z
N MET A 1 -15.42 8.37 -11.43
CA MET A 1 -14.59 8.77 -10.26
C MET A 1 -14.20 7.53 -9.48
N LEU A 2 -12.97 7.46 -8.98
CA LEU A 2 -12.46 6.38 -8.13
C LEU A 2 -12.08 6.93 -6.75
N ILE A 3 -12.52 6.25 -5.68
CA ILE A 3 -12.03 6.48 -4.32
C ILE A 3 -10.96 5.43 -4.02
N ALA A 4 -9.79 5.85 -3.58
CA ALA A 4 -8.74 4.96 -3.08
C ALA A 4 -8.60 5.06 -1.56
N ILE A 5 -8.50 3.91 -0.88
CA ILE A 5 -8.38 3.82 0.58
C ILE A 5 -7.19 2.93 0.96
N ASP A 6 -6.22 3.50 1.69
CA ASP A 6 -5.13 2.75 2.30
C ASP A 6 -5.20 2.84 3.82
N THR A 7 -5.40 1.71 4.48
CA THR A 7 -5.30 1.56 5.95
C THR A 7 -4.32 0.45 6.33
N SER A 8 -3.40 0.11 5.45
CA SER A 8 -2.51 -1.04 5.59
C SER A 8 -1.60 -0.97 6.82
N THR A 9 -1.28 0.22 7.34
CA THR A 9 -0.43 0.40 8.52
C THR A 9 -0.99 1.47 9.44
N ALA A 10 -0.17 2.05 10.34
CA ALA A 10 -0.54 3.24 11.10
C ALA A 10 -0.74 4.48 10.21
N GLN A 11 -0.14 4.52 9.01
CA GLN A 11 -0.41 5.55 8.03
C GLN A 11 -1.71 5.21 7.29
N VAL A 12 -2.62 6.18 7.26
CA VAL A 12 -3.91 6.12 6.57
C VAL A 12 -3.90 7.08 5.40
N GLY A 13 -4.50 6.68 4.29
CA GLY A 13 -4.60 7.48 3.07
C GLY A 13 -5.97 7.37 2.41
N LEU A 14 -6.45 8.50 1.88
CA LEU A 14 -7.63 8.60 1.02
C LEU A 14 -7.30 9.43 -0.23
N ALA A 15 -7.77 9.01 -1.40
CA ALA A 15 -7.70 9.84 -2.61
C ALA A 15 -8.98 9.77 -3.43
N LEU A 16 -9.28 10.87 -4.12
CA LEU A 16 -10.29 10.99 -5.16
C LEU A 16 -9.58 11.19 -6.50
N TYR A 17 -9.83 10.30 -7.45
CA TYR A 17 -9.16 10.30 -8.75
C TYR A 17 -10.17 10.10 -9.88
N ASP A 18 -10.12 10.92 -10.91
CA ASP A 18 -11.05 10.85 -12.05
C ASP A 18 -10.47 10.21 -13.31
N GLY A 19 -9.23 9.71 -13.25
CA GLY A 19 -8.48 9.19 -14.40
C GLY A 19 -7.61 10.22 -15.11
N ASN A 20 -7.78 11.50 -14.79
CA ASN A 20 -7.00 12.61 -15.35
C ASN A 20 -6.24 13.37 -14.27
N GLN A 21 -6.88 13.62 -13.12
CA GLN A 21 -6.30 14.36 -12.01
C GLN A 21 -6.75 13.83 -10.65
N VAL A 22 -5.92 14.05 -9.64
CA VAL A 22 -6.25 13.80 -8.24
C VAL A 22 -7.04 15.01 -7.72
N LEU A 23 -8.34 14.83 -7.49
CA LEU A 23 -9.23 15.90 -6.98
C LEU A 23 -9.00 16.21 -5.49
N GLY A 24 -8.42 15.26 -4.77
CA GLY A 24 -8.11 15.42 -3.37
C GLY A 24 -7.37 14.20 -2.84
N GLU A 25 -6.40 14.45 -1.97
CA GLU A 25 -5.63 13.42 -1.28
C GLU A 25 -5.47 13.84 0.18
N MET A 26 -5.64 12.87 1.08
CA MET A 26 -5.37 13.02 2.50
C MET A 26 -4.46 11.88 2.94
N THR A 27 -3.44 12.19 3.72
CA THR A 27 -2.58 11.20 4.37
C THR A 27 -2.26 11.65 5.78
N TRP A 28 -2.38 10.74 6.74
CA TRP A 28 -2.04 11.00 8.14
C TRP A 28 -1.59 9.72 8.85
N THR A 29 -0.96 9.87 10.02
CA THR A 29 -0.62 8.75 10.89
C THR A 29 -1.57 8.73 12.08
N THR A 30 -2.30 7.64 12.27
CA THR A 30 -3.25 7.47 13.37
C THR A 30 -2.66 6.67 14.54
N ARG A 31 -3.14 6.94 15.76
CA ARG A 31 -2.78 6.19 16.98
C ARG A 31 -3.86 5.18 17.34
N GLN A 32 -4.16 4.25 16.42
CA GLN A 32 -5.18 3.19 16.56
C GLN A 32 -6.65 3.67 16.49
N HIS A 33 -6.91 4.82 15.86
CA HIS A 33 -8.25 5.37 15.70
C HIS A 33 -8.80 5.19 14.28
N HIS A 34 -8.29 4.20 13.53
CA HIS A 34 -8.67 3.94 12.14
C HIS A 34 -10.20 3.88 11.95
N THR A 35 -10.92 3.19 12.84
CA THR A 35 -12.37 2.99 12.75
C THR A 35 -13.18 4.29 12.90
N THR A 36 -12.72 5.20 13.75
CA THR A 36 -13.43 6.44 14.06
C THR A 36 -13.04 7.59 13.13
N GLU A 37 -11.84 7.56 12.55
CA GLU A 37 -11.32 8.66 11.71
C GLU A 37 -11.65 8.49 10.23
N LEU A 38 -11.68 7.25 9.73
CA LEU A 38 -11.69 6.99 8.28
C LEU A 38 -12.95 7.50 7.57
N ALA A 39 -14.14 7.14 8.08
CA ALA A 39 -15.39 7.53 7.45
C ALA A 39 -15.63 9.06 7.51
N PRO A 40 -15.41 9.76 8.64
CA PRO A 40 -15.45 11.22 8.67
C PRO A 40 -14.44 11.88 7.73
N ALA A 41 -13.23 11.34 7.61
CA ALA A 41 -12.22 11.86 6.69
C ALA A 41 -12.66 11.72 5.22
N LEU A 42 -13.28 10.59 4.85
CA LEU A 42 -13.83 10.40 3.50
C LEU A 42 -14.94 11.40 3.19
N THR A 43 -15.90 11.56 4.11
CA THR A 43 -16.97 12.56 3.97
C THR A 43 -16.39 13.96 3.84
N GLY A 44 -15.39 14.30 4.65
CA GLY A 44 -14.70 15.59 4.58
C GLY A 44 -14.00 15.81 3.24
N LEU A 45 -13.35 14.79 2.69
CA LEU A 45 -12.67 14.85 1.39
C LEU A 45 -13.67 15.07 0.25
N LEU A 46 -14.76 14.28 0.22
CA LEU A 46 -15.85 14.43 -0.75
C LEU A 46 -16.43 15.84 -0.73
N ASN A 47 -16.74 16.36 0.47
CA ASN A 47 -17.29 17.71 0.63
C ASN A 47 -16.31 18.79 0.16
N ARG A 48 -15.02 18.69 0.51
CA ARG A 48 -14.00 19.67 0.09
C ARG A 48 -13.77 19.68 -1.43
N SER A 49 -13.88 18.53 -2.07
CA SER A 49 -13.74 18.40 -3.53
C SER A 49 -15.06 18.66 -4.28
N GLY A 50 -16.17 18.94 -3.58
CA GLY A 50 -17.48 19.13 -4.21
C GLY A 50 -18.02 17.86 -4.89
N VAL A 51 -17.57 16.68 -4.46
CA VAL A 51 -17.92 15.40 -5.06
C VAL A 51 -19.02 14.72 -4.24
N SER A 52 -20.16 14.44 -4.86
CA SER A 52 -21.17 13.53 -4.30
C SER A 52 -20.71 12.08 -4.44
N MET A 53 -21.09 11.24 -3.46
CA MET A 53 -20.92 9.79 -3.53
C MET A 53 -21.58 9.18 -4.78
N ASP A 54 -22.59 9.85 -5.37
CA ASP A 54 -23.24 9.40 -6.61
C ASP A 54 -22.37 9.47 -7.86
N MET A 55 -21.30 10.27 -7.83
CA MET A 55 -20.35 10.36 -8.94
C MET A 55 -19.26 9.29 -8.88
N VAL A 56 -19.20 8.53 -7.78
CA VAL A 56 -18.22 7.45 -7.58
C VAL A 56 -18.63 6.24 -8.38
N SER A 57 -17.66 5.70 -9.12
CA SER A 57 -17.86 4.63 -10.11
C SER A 57 -17.01 3.40 -9.81
N ALA A 58 -15.98 3.52 -8.95
CA ALA A 58 -15.11 2.41 -8.55
C ALA A 58 -14.42 2.72 -7.21
N LEU A 59 -13.95 1.66 -6.55
CA LEU A 59 -13.24 1.73 -5.28
C LEU A 59 -11.90 0.99 -5.38
N GLY A 60 -10.80 1.67 -5.06
CA GLY A 60 -9.49 1.07 -4.83
C GLY A 60 -9.24 0.88 -3.33
N VAL A 61 -8.65 -0.26 -2.94
CA VAL A 61 -8.33 -0.54 -1.54
C VAL A 61 -6.99 -1.23 -1.39
N ALA A 62 -6.19 -0.83 -0.40
CA ALA A 62 -4.97 -1.56 -0.06
C ALA A 62 -5.34 -2.88 0.62
N ILE A 63 -4.91 -4.01 0.07
CA ILE A 63 -5.23 -5.35 0.58
C ILE A 63 -4.11 -5.97 1.40
N GLY A 64 -2.97 -5.31 1.56
CA GLY A 64 -1.87 -5.82 2.34
C GLY A 64 -0.65 -6.19 1.49
N PRO A 65 0.43 -6.68 2.11
CA PRO A 65 0.56 -6.99 3.54
C PRO A 65 0.46 -5.76 4.44
N GLY A 66 0.29 -5.96 5.76
CA GLY A 66 0.18 -4.87 6.72
C GLY A 66 -0.45 -5.29 8.06
N SER A 67 -0.88 -4.31 8.85
CA SER A 67 -1.60 -4.50 10.11
C SER A 67 -2.95 -5.18 9.85
N PHE A 68 -3.11 -6.38 10.43
CA PHE A 68 -4.32 -7.19 10.30
C PHE A 68 -5.60 -6.41 10.65
N THR A 69 -5.59 -5.73 11.80
CA THR A 69 -6.73 -4.94 12.27
C THR A 69 -6.98 -3.77 11.35
N SER A 70 -5.93 -3.04 10.95
CA SER A 70 -6.08 -1.81 10.16
C SER A 70 -6.54 -2.10 8.72
N LEU A 71 -6.04 -3.16 8.08
CA LEU A 71 -6.48 -3.60 6.75
C LEU A 71 -7.97 -3.92 6.72
N ARG A 72 -8.48 -4.59 7.77
CA ARG A 72 -9.91 -4.91 7.87
C ARG A 72 -10.78 -3.67 7.99
N VAL A 73 -10.32 -2.60 8.62
CA VAL A 73 -11.10 -1.35 8.73
C VAL A 73 -11.34 -0.74 7.35
N GLY A 74 -10.28 -0.53 6.56
CA GLY A 74 -10.40 0.04 5.21
C GLY A 74 -11.21 -0.84 4.28
N LEU A 75 -10.94 -2.15 4.30
CA LEU A 75 -11.68 -3.11 3.49
C LEU A 75 -13.16 -3.20 3.87
N SER A 76 -13.50 -3.12 5.16
CA SER A 76 -14.91 -3.15 5.59
C SER A 76 -15.67 -1.91 5.12
N LEU A 77 -15.06 -0.73 5.19
CA LEU A 77 -15.67 0.50 4.66
C LEU A 77 -15.90 0.36 3.14
N VAL A 78 -14.88 -0.09 2.40
CA VAL A 78 -14.97 -0.28 0.94
C VAL A 78 -16.04 -1.30 0.57
N LYS A 79 -16.10 -2.44 1.25
CA LYS A 79 -17.15 -3.44 1.03
C LYS A 79 -18.54 -2.92 1.35
N GLY A 80 -18.70 -2.14 2.43
CA GLY A 80 -19.98 -1.53 2.78
C GLY A 80 -20.48 -0.57 1.71
N ILE A 81 -19.58 0.27 1.18
CA ILE A 81 -19.89 1.18 0.08
C ILE A 81 -20.21 0.41 -1.21
N ALA A 82 -19.37 -0.57 -1.55
CA ALA A 82 -19.54 -1.40 -2.75
C ALA A 82 -20.88 -2.14 -2.73
N LEU A 83 -21.27 -2.70 -1.59
CA LEU A 83 -22.54 -3.40 -1.42
C LEU A 83 -23.74 -2.45 -1.56
N ALA A 84 -23.68 -1.27 -0.94
CA ALA A 84 -24.77 -0.31 -0.97
C ALA A 84 -24.99 0.31 -2.37
N ARG A 85 -23.93 0.39 -3.18
CA ARG A 85 -23.93 1.14 -4.45
C ARG A 85 -23.61 0.30 -5.69
N HIS A 86 -23.41 -1.01 -5.52
CA HIS A 86 -23.00 -1.95 -6.58
C HIS A 86 -21.73 -1.49 -7.34
N LEU A 87 -20.74 -0.98 -6.61
CA LEU A 87 -19.50 -0.48 -7.20
C LEU A 87 -18.43 -1.58 -7.33
N PRO A 88 -17.66 -1.60 -8.43
CA PRO A 88 -16.50 -2.47 -8.54
C PRO A 88 -15.42 -2.12 -7.50
N VAL A 89 -14.75 -3.14 -7.00
CA VAL A 89 -13.65 -3.02 -6.03
C VAL A 89 -12.36 -3.54 -6.64
N ILE A 90 -11.27 -2.82 -6.40
CA ILE A 90 -9.93 -3.17 -6.88
C ILE A 90 -8.96 -3.15 -5.69
N GLY A 91 -8.48 -4.33 -5.32
CA GLY A 91 -7.48 -4.56 -4.29
C GLY A 91 -6.07 -4.35 -4.80
N ILE A 92 -5.27 -3.52 -4.14
CA ILE A 92 -3.89 -3.25 -4.51
C ILE A 92 -2.96 -3.68 -3.37
N SER A 93 -1.86 -4.35 -3.72
CA SER A 93 -0.82 -4.73 -2.76
C SER A 93 -0.18 -3.47 -2.16
N THR A 94 -0.01 -3.45 -0.84
CA THR A 94 0.66 -2.36 -0.12
C THR A 94 2.08 -2.12 -0.64
N LEU A 95 2.77 -3.21 -0.99
CA LEU A 95 4.15 -3.16 -1.48
C LEU A 95 4.20 -2.59 -2.91
N ASP A 96 3.20 -2.89 -3.74
CA ASP A 96 3.10 -2.34 -5.10
C ASP A 96 2.83 -0.83 -5.08
N ILE A 97 2.05 -0.34 -4.11
CA ILE A 97 1.84 1.10 -3.89
C ILE A 97 3.17 1.80 -3.60
N ILE A 98 4.01 1.21 -2.74
CA ILE A 98 5.34 1.75 -2.41
C ILE A 98 6.23 1.72 -3.65
N ALA A 99 6.18 0.63 -4.42
CA ALA A 99 7.01 0.43 -5.59
C ALA A 99 6.70 1.46 -6.68
N ALA A 100 5.42 1.62 -7.02
CA ALA A 100 4.96 2.56 -8.04
C ALA A 100 5.25 4.03 -7.70
N ALA A 101 5.42 4.35 -6.41
CA ALA A 101 5.83 5.69 -5.98
C ALA A 101 7.34 5.97 -6.17
N GLN A 102 8.15 4.95 -6.47
CA GLN A 102 9.60 5.12 -6.66
C GLN A 102 9.93 5.43 -8.12
N PRO A 103 10.91 6.32 -8.38
CA PRO A 103 11.38 6.56 -9.74
C PRO A 103 11.92 5.27 -10.35
N ALA A 104 11.66 5.07 -11.65
CA ALA A 104 12.24 3.96 -12.40
C ALA A 104 13.78 3.98 -12.29
N GLY A 105 14.38 2.79 -12.12
CA GLY A 105 15.80 2.67 -11.84
C GLY A 105 16.43 1.41 -12.44
N LYS A 106 17.74 1.43 -12.62
CA LYS A 106 18.52 0.29 -13.13
C LYS A 106 18.75 -0.80 -12.07
N HIS A 107 18.74 -0.41 -10.81
CA HIS A 107 18.93 -1.31 -9.68
C HIS A 107 17.63 -2.01 -9.29
N PRO A 108 17.67 -3.23 -8.75
CA PRO A 108 16.51 -3.84 -8.11
C PRO A 108 15.96 -2.92 -7.02
N LEU A 109 14.64 -2.97 -6.83
CA LEU A 109 13.96 -2.29 -5.75
C LEU A 109 13.44 -3.33 -4.76
N ILE A 110 13.65 -3.09 -3.47
CA ILE A 110 13.02 -3.84 -2.40
C ILE A 110 12.08 -2.89 -1.66
N THR A 111 10.79 -3.19 -1.70
CA THR A 111 9.81 -2.47 -0.89
C THR A 111 9.58 -3.21 0.41
N VAL A 112 9.49 -2.49 1.52
CA VAL A 112 9.37 -3.06 2.86
C VAL A 112 8.24 -2.41 3.64
N ILE A 113 7.59 -3.20 4.49
CA ILE A 113 6.73 -2.71 5.57
C ILE A 113 6.98 -3.50 6.84
N GLN A 114 6.57 -2.93 7.98
CA GLN A 114 6.64 -3.61 9.27
C GLN A 114 5.61 -4.74 9.35
N ALA A 115 6.05 -5.93 9.76
CA ALA A 115 5.20 -7.11 9.97
C ALA A 115 5.03 -7.48 11.46
N GLY A 116 5.50 -6.63 12.36
CA GLY A 116 5.49 -6.86 13.81
C GLY A 116 6.58 -7.84 14.27
N ARG A 117 6.76 -7.97 15.59
CA ARG A 117 7.75 -8.88 16.22
C ARG A 117 9.17 -8.76 15.62
N LYS A 118 9.61 -7.54 15.30
CA LYS A 118 10.92 -7.23 14.65
C LYS A 118 11.11 -7.82 13.26
N ARG A 119 10.02 -8.25 12.60
CA ARG A 119 10.03 -8.72 11.21
C ARG A 119 9.50 -7.66 10.28
N ILE A 120 9.98 -7.73 9.05
CA ILE A 120 9.49 -6.98 7.91
C ILE A 120 8.84 -7.93 6.92
N ALA A 121 7.92 -7.38 6.14
CA ALA A 121 7.37 -7.96 4.94
C ALA A 121 7.94 -7.21 3.75
N PHE A 122 8.38 -7.92 2.71
CA PHE A 122 9.03 -7.28 1.58
C PHE A 122 8.83 -8.04 0.27
N SER A 123 8.96 -7.29 -0.82
CA SER A 123 8.97 -7.81 -2.19
C SER A 123 10.13 -7.20 -2.95
N VAL A 124 10.67 -7.99 -3.89
CA VAL A 124 11.74 -7.55 -4.80
C VAL A 124 11.09 -7.18 -6.12
N TYR A 125 11.56 -6.10 -6.75
CA TYR A 125 11.06 -5.59 -8.01
C TYR A 125 12.22 -5.36 -8.97
N LYS A 126 11.94 -5.54 -10.26
CA LYS A 126 12.83 -5.18 -11.35
C LYS A 126 12.15 -4.15 -12.23
N CYS A 127 12.88 -3.14 -12.68
CA CYS A 127 12.34 -2.17 -13.62
C CYS A 127 12.41 -2.74 -15.05
N VAL A 128 11.26 -2.82 -15.71
CA VAL A 128 11.12 -3.26 -17.10
C VAL A 128 10.27 -2.23 -17.83
N LYS A 129 10.78 -1.65 -18.91
CA LYS A 129 10.10 -0.57 -19.68
C LYS A 129 9.61 0.59 -18.78
N ASN A 130 10.44 1.02 -17.83
CA ASN A 130 10.14 2.06 -16.84
C ASN A 130 9.03 1.74 -15.83
N GLU A 131 8.61 0.47 -15.72
CA GLU A 131 7.63 0.02 -14.74
C GLU A 131 8.26 -0.99 -13.77
N TRP A 132 7.90 -0.91 -12.50
CA TRP A 132 8.34 -1.88 -11.49
C TRP A 132 7.51 -3.16 -11.59
N GLN A 133 8.19 -4.28 -11.83
CA GLN A 133 7.55 -5.60 -11.88
C GLN A 133 8.02 -6.44 -10.69
N VAL A 134 7.07 -6.94 -9.91
CA VAL A 134 7.34 -7.80 -8.75
C VAL A 134 8.04 -9.10 -9.18
N GLN A 135 9.01 -9.53 -8.39
CA GLN A 135 9.83 -10.72 -8.61
C GLN A 135 9.52 -11.74 -7.50
N GLY A 136 8.62 -12.67 -7.81
CA GLY A 136 8.22 -13.73 -6.87
C GLY A 136 7.23 -13.29 -5.80
N PRO A 137 6.97 -14.16 -4.81
CA PRO A 137 6.01 -13.88 -3.75
C PRO A 137 6.57 -12.88 -2.73
N VAL A 138 5.66 -12.30 -1.94
CA VAL A 138 6.01 -11.52 -0.76
C VAL A 138 6.75 -12.42 0.24
N ARG A 139 7.85 -11.91 0.81
CA ARG A 139 8.68 -12.61 1.79
C ARG A 139 8.63 -11.91 3.15
N SER A 140 8.96 -12.64 4.21
CA SER A 140 9.14 -12.08 5.54
C SER A 140 10.50 -12.45 6.09
N ALA A 141 11.21 -11.47 6.63
CA ALA A 141 12.53 -11.64 7.24
C ALA A 141 12.71 -10.64 8.39
N THR A 142 13.79 -10.78 9.15
CA THR A 142 14.35 -9.66 9.92
C THR A 142 15.10 -8.71 8.98
N VAL A 143 15.38 -7.50 9.45
CA VAL A 143 16.19 -6.54 8.67
C VAL A 143 17.62 -7.03 8.48
N ASP A 144 18.17 -7.74 9.46
CA ASP A 144 19.55 -8.26 9.39
C ASP A 144 19.65 -9.37 8.32
N GLU A 145 18.69 -10.30 8.28
CA GLU A 145 18.54 -11.30 7.20
C GLU A 145 18.43 -10.64 5.83
N LEU A 146 17.61 -9.59 5.69
CA LEU A 146 17.50 -8.86 4.42
C LEU A 146 18.82 -8.20 4.01
N VAL A 147 19.58 -7.63 4.96
CA VAL A 147 20.88 -7.02 4.69
C VAL A 147 21.87 -8.06 4.16
N GLU A 148 21.85 -9.28 4.69
CA GLU A 148 22.69 -10.38 4.25
C GLU A 148 22.38 -10.78 2.80
N GLU A 149 21.10 -10.87 2.42
CA GLU A 149 20.64 -11.20 1.05
C GLU A 149 21.05 -10.18 -0.03
N ILE A 150 21.32 -8.93 0.33
CA ILE A 150 21.62 -7.86 -0.65
C ILE A 150 23.08 -7.96 -1.13
N GLU A 151 23.31 -8.64 -2.24
CA GLU A 151 24.66 -8.87 -2.80
C GLU A 151 25.12 -7.79 -3.80
N SER A 152 24.20 -6.99 -4.34
CA SER A 152 24.50 -5.95 -5.34
C SER A 152 23.75 -4.64 -5.04
N PRO A 153 24.15 -3.50 -5.64
CA PRO A 153 23.45 -2.23 -5.44
C PRO A 153 21.94 -2.34 -5.67
N THR A 154 21.18 -2.10 -4.61
CA THR A 154 19.74 -2.33 -4.49
C THR A 154 19.10 -1.13 -3.78
N TYR A 155 18.00 -0.64 -4.35
CA TYR A 155 17.20 0.42 -3.74
C TYR A 155 16.24 -0.18 -2.72
N VAL A 156 16.11 0.43 -1.54
CA VAL A 156 15.20 -0.05 -0.49
C VAL A 156 14.27 1.08 -0.07
N ALA A 157 12.95 0.85 -0.20
CA ALA A 157 11.92 1.85 0.06
C ALA A 157 10.76 1.29 0.90
N GLY A 158 10.02 2.17 1.59
CA GLY A 158 8.86 1.80 2.40
C GLY A 158 8.99 2.14 3.88
N GLU A 159 8.20 1.45 4.72
CA GLU A 159 8.10 1.74 6.15
C GLU A 159 9.21 1.06 6.96
N LEU A 160 10.19 1.87 7.35
CA LEU A 160 11.32 1.46 8.17
C LEU A 160 11.38 2.30 9.43
N SER A 161 11.60 1.66 10.57
CA SER A 161 11.91 2.37 11.81
C SER A 161 13.28 3.08 11.71
N PRO A 162 13.56 4.08 12.56
CA PRO A 162 14.89 4.69 12.62
C PRO A 162 16.02 3.67 12.87
N GLU A 163 15.72 2.62 13.64
CA GLU A 163 16.66 1.53 13.91
C GLU A 163 16.92 0.70 12.65
N ASP A 164 15.87 0.30 11.93
CA ASP A 164 15.99 -0.49 10.69
C ASP A 164 16.74 0.27 9.61
N ARG A 165 16.46 1.58 9.46
CA ARG A 165 17.21 2.46 8.55
C ARG A 165 18.69 2.49 8.90
N SER A 166 19.02 2.55 10.19
CA SER A 166 20.40 2.56 10.66
C SER A 166 21.11 1.23 10.38
N ARG A 167 20.41 0.10 10.55
CA ARG A 167 20.93 -1.25 10.23
C ARG A 167 21.20 -1.41 8.73
N LEU A 168 20.22 -1.09 7.89
CA LEU A 168 20.35 -1.13 6.42
C LEU A 168 21.49 -0.24 5.92
N SER A 169 21.65 0.94 6.52
CA SER A 169 22.72 1.89 6.19
C SER A 169 24.13 1.40 6.50
N ARG A 170 24.32 0.27 7.20
CA ARG A 170 25.65 -0.29 7.47
C ARG A 170 26.27 -0.88 6.20
N LYS A 171 25.48 -1.40 5.28
CA LYS A 171 25.93 -2.00 4.01
C LYS A 171 25.90 -0.97 2.86
N ARG A 172 26.52 0.20 3.08
CA ARG A 172 26.43 1.39 2.19
C ARG A 172 26.79 1.15 0.73
N VAL A 173 27.66 0.18 0.45
CA VAL A 173 28.09 -0.13 -0.92
C VAL A 173 26.94 -0.70 -1.75
N ASN A 174 26.04 -1.47 -1.11
CA ASN A 174 24.98 -2.18 -1.82
C ASN A 174 23.57 -1.67 -1.49
N VAL A 175 23.36 -0.93 -0.40
CA VAL A 175 22.03 -0.47 0.01
C VAL A 175 21.87 1.02 -0.24
N LEU A 176 20.94 1.34 -1.15
CA LEU A 176 20.51 2.70 -1.46
C LEU A 176 19.13 2.93 -0.81
N LEU A 177 19.09 3.66 0.31
CA LEU A 177 17.82 3.91 1.01
C LEU A 177 17.04 5.06 0.38
N ALA A 178 15.75 4.83 0.17
CA ALA A 178 14.83 5.88 -0.18
C ALA A 178 14.67 6.92 0.94
N SER A 179 14.60 8.19 0.54
CA SER A 179 14.22 9.26 1.46
C SER A 179 12.85 8.96 2.07
N PRO A 180 12.62 9.20 3.38
CA PRO A 180 11.30 9.03 3.99
C PRO A 180 10.17 9.72 3.23
N VAL A 181 10.44 10.85 2.56
CA VAL A 181 9.46 11.60 1.75
C VAL A 181 8.93 10.77 0.57
N TYR A 182 9.74 9.88 0.00
CA TYR A 182 9.33 8.96 -1.07
C TYR A 182 8.75 7.64 -0.53
N CYS A 183 8.83 7.40 0.79
CA CYS A 183 8.27 6.22 1.43
C CYS A 183 6.82 6.40 1.90
N VAL A 184 6.29 7.64 1.88
CA VAL A 184 4.90 7.90 2.21
C VAL A 184 4.02 7.17 1.19
N ARG A 185 3.18 6.24 1.65
CA ARG A 185 2.19 5.59 0.78
C ARG A 185 1.10 6.57 0.39
N ARG A 186 1.26 7.15 -0.79
CA ARG A 186 0.28 8.09 -1.34
C ARG A 186 -0.93 7.32 -1.86
N PRO A 187 -2.14 7.57 -1.36
CA PRO A 187 -3.35 6.92 -1.86
C PRO A 187 -3.66 7.28 -3.32
N SER A 188 -3.12 8.37 -3.86
CA SER A 188 -3.17 8.66 -5.31
C SER A 188 -2.44 7.64 -6.16
N ILE A 189 -1.32 7.08 -5.68
CA ILE A 189 -0.60 5.99 -6.38
C ILE A 189 -1.44 4.71 -6.35
N LEU A 190 -2.08 4.41 -5.22
CA LEU A 190 -3.08 3.33 -5.15
C LEU A 190 -4.20 3.58 -6.16
N ALA A 191 -4.73 4.80 -6.21
CA ALA A 191 -5.81 5.17 -7.13
C ALA A 191 -5.43 4.95 -8.60
N ASP A 192 -4.21 5.33 -8.98
CA ASP A 192 -3.69 5.15 -10.34
C ASP A 192 -3.55 3.67 -10.71
N LEU A 193 -2.96 2.86 -9.83
CA LEU A 193 -2.87 1.40 -10.02
C LEU A 193 -4.25 0.74 -10.12
N ALA A 194 -5.19 1.14 -9.25
CA ALA A 194 -6.56 0.66 -9.26
C ALA A 194 -7.31 1.09 -10.52
N TRP A 195 -7.09 2.31 -10.99
CA TRP A 195 -7.66 2.85 -12.21
C TRP A 195 -7.18 2.04 -13.43
N ALA A 196 -5.88 1.78 -13.53
CA ALA A 196 -5.31 1.00 -14.64
C ALA A 196 -5.90 -0.41 -14.73
N ARG A 197 -6.08 -1.10 -13.59
CA ARG A 197 -6.80 -2.38 -13.52
C ARG A 197 -8.26 -2.24 -13.93
N TRP A 198 -8.95 -1.22 -13.41
CA TRP A 198 -10.36 -1.00 -13.71
C TRP A 198 -10.62 -0.73 -15.19
N GLN A 199 -9.76 0.04 -15.86
CA GLN A 199 -9.84 0.29 -17.31
C GLN A 199 -9.67 -0.99 -18.16
N LYS A 200 -9.01 -2.00 -17.61
CA LYS A 200 -8.87 -3.33 -18.23
C LYS A 200 -9.97 -4.30 -17.80
N ASN A 201 -10.97 -3.82 -17.06
CA ASN A 201 -12.03 -4.62 -16.46
C ASN A 201 -11.51 -5.70 -15.47
N GLU A 202 -10.34 -5.48 -14.86
CA GLU A 202 -9.71 -6.36 -13.89
C GLU A 202 -10.17 -6.01 -12.46
N VAL A 203 -11.44 -6.29 -12.17
CA VAL A 203 -12.07 -6.02 -10.88
C VAL A 203 -12.06 -7.24 -9.98
N ASP A 204 -12.03 -7.03 -8.67
CA ASP A 204 -12.10 -8.10 -7.67
C ASP A 204 -13.54 -8.31 -7.20
N ASP A 205 -13.88 -9.55 -6.84
CA ASP A 205 -15.13 -9.84 -6.17
C ASP A 205 -15.09 -9.30 -4.73
N ALA A 206 -15.90 -8.27 -4.46
CA ALA A 206 -15.96 -7.63 -3.15
C ALA A 206 -16.34 -8.61 -2.02
N ALA A 207 -17.11 -9.67 -2.30
CA ALA A 207 -17.48 -10.65 -1.29
C ALA A 207 -16.27 -11.46 -0.82
N SER A 208 -15.52 -12.04 -1.75
CA SER A 208 -14.35 -12.89 -1.48
C SER A 208 -13.04 -12.13 -1.22
N LEU A 209 -12.94 -10.84 -1.60
CA LEU A 209 -11.72 -10.06 -1.40
C LEU A 209 -11.32 -10.03 0.08
N ALA A 210 -10.10 -10.48 0.37
CA ALA A 210 -9.58 -10.57 1.73
C ALA A 210 -8.18 -9.97 1.81
N PRO A 211 -7.74 -9.52 2.99
CA PRO A 211 -6.37 -9.04 3.15
C PRO A 211 -5.34 -10.14 2.89
N ILE A 212 -4.21 -9.77 2.29
CA ILE A 212 -3.03 -10.61 2.11
C ILE A 212 -2.35 -10.75 3.47
N TYR A 213 -2.50 -11.92 4.07
CA TYR A 213 -1.83 -12.28 5.32
C TYR A 213 -0.52 -12.98 5.02
N LEU A 214 0.56 -12.52 5.63
CA LEU A 214 1.80 -13.27 5.65
C LEU A 214 1.77 -14.24 6.81
N HIS A 215 1.81 -15.53 6.50
CA HIS A 215 2.02 -16.54 7.51
C HIS A 215 3.43 -16.36 8.07
N VAL A 216 3.51 -16.01 9.36
CA VAL A 216 4.71 -16.23 10.14
C VAL A 216 4.77 -17.73 10.38
N GLU A 217 5.67 -18.44 9.70
CA GLU A 217 5.98 -19.83 10.03
C GLU A 217 6.17 -19.95 11.55
N GLY A 218 5.37 -20.80 12.19
CA GLY A 218 5.38 -21.00 13.65
C GLY A 218 4.15 -20.52 14.42
N THR A 219 3.13 -19.93 13.78
CA THR A 219 1.86 -19.62 14.46
C THR A 219 0.83 -20.71 14.18
N GLN A 220 0.74 -21.72 15.05
CA GLN A 220 -0.44 -22.59 15.11
C GLN A 220 -1.66 -21.71 15.40
N ILE A 221 -2.65 -21.78 14.52
CA ILE A 221 -3.97 -21.20 14.75
C ILE A 221 -4.66 -22.18 15.72
N ALA A 222 -4.94 -21.72 16.93
CA ALA A 222 -5.83 -22.42 17.86
C ALA A 222 -7.28 -22.29 17.41
#